data_AF-A0A9Q3YXR2-F1
#
_entry.id   AF-A0A9Q3YXR2-F1
#
_cell.length_a   1.000
_cell.length_b   1.000
_cell.length_c   1.000
_cell.angle_alpha   90.00
_cell.angle_beta   90.00
_cell.angle_gamma   90.00
#
_symmetry.space_group_name_H-M   'P 1'
#
loop_
_entity.id
_entity.type
_entity.pdbx_description
1 polymer ?
#
loop_
_entity_poly.entity_id
_entity_poly.type
_entity_poly.pdbx_seq_one_letter_code
_entity_poly.pdbx_strand_id
1 'polypeptide(L)'
;MKKIVFAGLVILGGFATINAQCKTVSTLTENFDSWKEINKCWTALPGKAMLYASEKKIVFYSMNSPKENMYLVTPKIKAGKYTLTFDASDNGGETSMELFTINNASDPKSYVSIAKSSKITGTKKTFDVTLKKDSNLGLKVVLNGIHQAVYVDNFSLTPKK
;
A
#
# COMPACT_ATOMS: atom_id res chain seq x y z
N MET A 1 -3.81 -44.23 51.00
CA MET A 1 -3.58 -42.76 51.02
C MET A 1 -3.34 -42.28 49.59
N LYS A 2 -4.04 -41.21 49.20
CA LYS A 2 -4.26 -40.71 47.83
C LYS A 2 -2.96 -40.46 47.05
N LYS A 3 -2.92 -40.82 45.76
CA LYS A 3 -1.98 -40.24 44.78
C LYS A 3 -2.79 -39.73 43.60
N ILE A 4 -2.90 -38.40 43.53
CA ILE A 4 -3.52 -37.66 42.42
C ILE A 4 -2.44 -37.56 41.34
N VAL A 5 -2.68 -38.15 40.17
CA VAL A 5 -1.82 -37.94 39.00
C VAL A 5 -2.40 -36.76 38.23
N PHE A 6 -1.70 -35.64 38.26
CA PHE A 6 -1.97 -34.46 37.45
C PHE A 6 -1.72 -34.79 35.97
N ALA A 7 -2.77 -34.69 35.14
CA ALA A 7 -2.65 -34.69 33.69
C ALA A 7 -2.06 -33.34 33.25
N GLY A 8 -0.78 -33.34 32.86
CA GLY A 8 -0.13 -32.18 32.25
C GLY A 8 -0.53 -32.08 30.78
N LEU A 9 -1.38 -31.10 30.46
CA LEU A 9 -1.60 -30.64 29.08
C LEU A 9 -0.34 -29.90 28.61
N VAL A 10 0.49 -30.58 27.82
CA VAL A 10 1.56 -29.93 27.06
C VAL A 10 0.93 -29.35 25.80
N ILE A 11 0.44 -28.11 25.88
CA ILE A 11 0.22 -27.28 24.70
C ILE A 11 1.53 -26.52 24.46
N LEU A 12 2.51 -27.19 23.84
CA LEU A 12 3.69 -26.51 23.35
C LEU A 12 3.38 -25.98 21.96
N GLY A 13 3.26 -24.66 21.93
CA GLY A 13 2.76 -23.89 20.81
C GLY A 13 3.54 -24.17 19.54
N GLY A 14 2.80 -24.39 18.46
CA GLY A 14 3.35 -24.33 17.12
C GLY A 14 4.01 -22.97 16.94
N PHE A 15 5.33 -22.98 16.81
CA PHE A 15 6.05 -21.84 16.25
C PHE A 15 5.55 -21.66 14.82
N ALA A 16 4.56 -20.80 14.65
CA ALA A 16 4.22 -20.27 13.34
C ALA A 16 5.44 -19.47 12.88
N THR A 17 6.21 -20.03 11.96
CA THR A 17 7.29 -19.34 11.26
C THR A 17 6.72 -18.12 10.53
N ILE A 18 6.87 -16.91 11.09
CA ILE A 18 6.30 -15.66 10.54
C ILE A 18 7.20 -15.02 9.45
N ASN A 19 8.15 -15.77 8.87
CA ASN A 19 9.16 -15.23 7.93
C ASN A 19 8.92 -15.53 6.44
N ALA A 20 7.66 -15.74 6.01
CA ALA A 20 7.31 -15.99 4.60
C ALA A 20 6.31 -15.00 3.97
N GLN A 21 5.97 -13.90 4.64
CA GLN A 21 4.59 -13.41 4.56
C GLN A 21 4.20 -12.56 3.34
N CYS A 22 5.13 -12.12 2.50
CA CYS A 22 4.79 -11.29 1.33
C CYS A 22 5.12 -12.04 0.05
N LYS A 23 4.21 -12.93 -0.36
CA LYS A 23 4.32 -13.67 -1.63
C LYS A 23 4.03 -12.74 -2.80
N THR A 24 4.66 -13.00 -3.94
CA THR A 24 4.29 -12.33 -5.18
C THR A 24 2.85 -12.71 -5.54
N VAL A 25 1.99 -11.70 -5.76
CA VAL A 25 0.57 -11.88 -6.05
C VAL A 25 0.26 -11.64 -7.53
N SER A 26 -0.83 -12.20 -8.03
CA SER A 26 -1.39 -11.89 -9.36
C SER A 26 -2.71 -11.11 -9.29
N THR A 27 -3.23 -10.89 -8.08
CA THR A 27 -4.44 -10.11 -7.80
C THR A 27 -4.20 -9.32 -6.53
N LEU A 28 -4.90 -8.19 -6.39
CA LEU A 28 -4.94 -7.41 -5.16
C LEU A 28 -6.39 -7.03 -4.89
N THR A 29 -6.82 -7.15 -3.65
CA THR A 29 -8.11 -6.65 -3.19
C THR A 29 -7.91 -6.19 -1.75
N GLU A 30 -7.76 -4.89 -1.57
CA GLU A 30 -7.41 -4.27 -0.29
C GLU A 30 -8.24 -3.00 -0.10
N ASN A 31 -8.99 -2.96 1.01
CA ASN A 31 -9.87 -1.86 1.39
C ASN A 31 -9.49 -1.24 2.73
N PHE A 32 -8.35 -1.64 3.31
CA PHE A 32 -7.73 -1.08 4.51
C PHE A 32 -8.63 -1.04 5.77
N ASP A 33 -9.83 -1.64 5.75
CA ASP A 33 -10.81 -1.59 6.83
C ASP A 33 -10.28 -2.17 8.15
N SER A 34 -9.38 -3.14 8.05
CA SER A 34 -8.79 -3.85 9.20
C SER A 34 -7.44 -3.28 9.64
N TRP A 35 -6.89 -2.30 8.92
CA TRP A 35 -5.55 -1.81 9.15
C TRP A 35 -5.52 -0.79 10.28
N LYS A 36 -4.86 -1.14 11.39
CA LYS A 36 -4.48 -0.20 12.45
C LYS A 36 -3.13 0.47 12.17
N GLU A 37 -2.28 -0.25 11.46
CA GLU A 37 -0.99 0.18 10.95
C GLU A 37 -0.86 -0.30 9.50
N ILE A 38 0.06 0.27 8.74
CA ILE A 38 0.32 -0.17 7.37
C ILE A 38 0.81 -1.61 7.40
N ASN A 39 0.12 -2.49 6.67
CA ASN A 39 0.45 -3.91 6.62
C ASN A 39 1.90 -4.08 6.14
N LYS A 40 2.65 -4.98 6.80
CA LYS A 40 4.08 -5.19 6.52
C LYS A 40 4.44 -5.64 5.09
N CYS A 41 3.46 -6.08 4.30
CA CYS A 41 3.66 -6.41 2.89
C CYS A 41 3.52 -5.21 1.95
N TRP A 42 3.13 -4.07 2.49
CA TRP A 42 3.16 -2.78 1.84
C TRP A 42 4.34 -1.98 2.38
N THR A 43 4.83 -1.04 1.58
CA THR A 43 5.88 -0.12 2.00
C THR A 43 5.34 1.30 1.94
N ALA A 44 5.51 2.01 3.05
CA ALA A 44 5.15 3.41 3.17
C ALA A 44 6.42 4.24 3.38
N LEU A 45 6.64 5.21 2.49
CA LEU A 45 7.75 6.16 2.57
C LEU A 45 7.14 7.56 2.70
N PRO A 46 6.94 8.06 3.92
CA PRO A 46 6.29 9.35 4.15
C PRO A 46 7.19 10.56 3.85
N GLY A 47 8.50 10.35 3.72
CA GLY A 47 9.46 11.46 3.71
C GLY A 47 9.38 12.24 5.02
N LYS A 48 9.29 13.57 4.93
CA LYS A 48 9.04 14.48 6.08
C LYS A 48 7.56 14.66 6.44
N ALA A 49 6.66 14.19 5.59
CA ALA A 49 5.22 14.26 5.81
C ALA A 49 4.75 13.05 6.64
N MET A 50 3.44 12.76 6.63
CA MET A 50 2.87 11.60 7.29
C MET A 50 2.17 10.69 6.28
N LEU A 51 2.35 9.39 6.45
CA LEU A 51 1.68 8.34 5.68
C LEU A 51 1.28 7.22 6.63
N TYR A 52 -0.02 7.02 6.82
CA TYR A 52 -0.53 6.10 7.82
C TYR A 52 -1.85 5.46 7.40
N ALA A 53 -2.15 4.32 8.01
CA ALA A 53 -3.48 3.73 7.94
C ALA A 53 -4.39 4.40 8.96
N SER A 54 -5.59 4.76 8.52
CA SER A 54 -6.70 5.18 9.38
C SER A 54 -7.87 4.29 9.03
N GLU A 55 -8.82 4.08 9.95
CA GLU A 55 -9.99 3.22 9.68
C GLU A 55 -10.57 3.49 8.28
N LYS A 56 -10.55 2.45 7.43
CA LYS A 56 -11.06 2.41 6.05
C LYS A 56 -10.28 3.18 4.98
N LYS A 57 -9.01 3.56 5.21
CA LYS A 57 -8.19 4.25 4.19
C LYS A 57 -6.72 4.40 4.55
N ILE A 58 -5.89 4.61 3.54
CA ILE A 58 -4.56 5.19 3.73
C ILE A 58 -4.62 6.69 3.59
N VAL A 59 -3.96 7.39 4.51
CA VAL A 59 -3.91 8.85 4.58
C VAL A 59 -2.49 9.32 4.29
N PHE A 60 -2.36 10.14 3.26
CA PHE A 60 -1.20 10.97 2.99
C PHE A 60 -1.48 12.35 3.57
N TYR A 61 -0.66 12.83 4.50
CA TYR A 61 -0.94 14.06 5.22
C TYR A 61 0.29 14.96 5.33
N SER A 62 0.14 16.18 4.81
CA SER A 62 1.13 17.25 4.93
C SER A 62 0.73 18.12 6.12
N MET A 63 1.32 17.89 7.29
CA MET A 63 1.07 18.75 8.45
C MET A 63 1.75 20.10 8.26
N ASN A 64 3.08 20.10 8.16
CA ASN A 64 3.91 21.29 7.95
C ASN A 64 4.97 21.09 6.85
N SER A 65 4.88 19.99 6.09
CA SER A 65 5.88 19.57 5.10
C SER A 65 5.25 19.44 3.71
N PRO A 66 4.78 20.56 3.10
CA PRO A 66 4.26 20.53 1.75
C PRO A 66 5.34 20.18 0.74
N LYS A 67 4.92 19.72 -0.44
CA LYS A 67 5.77 19.35 -1.58
C LYS A 67 6.69 18.14 -1.33
N GLU A 68 6.46 17.43 -0.23
CA GLU A 68 7.13 16.17 0.06
C GLU A 68 6.61 15.07 -0.87
N ASN A 69 7.52 14.22 -1.35
CA ASN A 69 7.14 13.02 -2.08
C ASN A 69 6.83 11.90 -1.09
N MET A 70 5.56 11.50 -1.02
CA MET A 70 5.15 10.35 -0.23
C MET A 70 4.86 9.16 -1.13
N TYR A 71 5.24 7.96 -0.71
CA TYR A 71 5.08 6.74 -1.50
C TYR A 71 4.36 5.64 -0.74
N LEU A 72 3.31 5.08 -1.35
CA LEU A 72 2.69 3.83 -0.91
C LEU A 72 2.96 2.78 -1.98
N VAL A 73 3.60 1.68 -1.61
CA VAL A 73 4.03 0.61 -2.52
C VAL A 73 3.34 -0.69 -2.14
N THR A 74 2.74 -1.35 -3.13
CA THR A 74 2.04 -2.63 -2.99
C THR A 74 3.01 -3.76 -2.65
N PRO A 75 2.51 -4.95 -2.29
CA PRO A 75 3.28 -6.19 -2.41
C PRO A 75 3.81 -6.39 -3.84
N LYS A 76 4.77 -7.30 -4.01
CA LYS A 76 5.28 -7.64 -5.35
C LYS A 76 4.17 -8.30 -6.16
N ILE A 77 4.03 -7.89 -7.42
CA ILE A 77 3.03 -8.37 -8.37
C ILE A 77 3.74 -9.13 -9.48
N LYS A 78 3.14 -10.24 -9.94
CA LYS A 78 3.68 -11.02 -11.06
C LYS A 78 3.74 -10.20 -12.35
N ALA A 79 4.63 -10.57 -13.26
CA ALA A 79 4.60 -10.07 -14.63
C ALA A 79 3.23 -10.35 -15.29
N GLY A 80 2.72 -9.40 -16.07
CA GLY A 80 1.41 -9.53 -16.70
C GLY A 80 0.76 -8.21 -17.09
N LYS A 81 -0.46 -8.30 -17.62
CA LYS A 81 -1.33 -7.17 -17.94
C LYS A 81 -2.47 -7.14 -16.93
N TYR A 82 -2.80 -5.95 -16.43
CA TYR A 82 -3.77 -5.77 -15.36
C TYR A 82 -4.65 -4.54 -15.57
N THR A 83 -5.82 -4.57 -14.95
CA THR A 83 -6.56 -3.36 -14.60
C THR A 83 -6.34 -3.10 -13.11
N LEU A 84 -5.84 -1.90 -12.79
CA LEU A 84 -5.76 -1.39 -11.43
C LEU A 84 -6.88 -0.38 -11.23
N THR A 85 -7.65 -0.52 -10.16
CA THR A 85 -8.57 0.52 -9.68
C THR A 85 -8.37 0.82 -8.21
N PHE A 86 -8.62 2.06 -7.82
CA PHE A 86 -8.69 2.49 -6.42
C PHE A 86 -9.45 3.81 -6.33
N ASP A 87 -9.94 4.13 -5.14
CA ASP A 87 -10.55 5.42 -4.84
C ASP A 87 -9.50 6.39 -4.33
N ALA A 88 -9.55 7.64 -4.81
CA ALA A 88 -8.65 8.69 -4.36
C ALA A 88 -9.40 10.02 -4.22
N SER A 89 -9.33 10.61 -3.04
CA SER A 89 -9.92 11.92 -2.71
C SER A 89 -8.95 12.78 -1.91
N ASP A 90 -9.25 14.06 -1.81
CA ASP A 90 -8.49 15.00 -0.99
C ASP A 90 -9.42 15.90 -0.17
N ASN A 91 -8.84 16.63 0.79
CA ASN A 91 -9.55 17.65 1.56
C ASN A 91 -9.46 19.06 0.93
N GLY A 92 -9.12 19.15 -0.36
CA GLY A 92 -8.99 20.38 -1.11
C GLY A 92 -7.55 20.85 -1.38
N GLY A 93 -7.45 21.89 -2.20
CA GLY A 93 -6.19 22.49 -2.65
C GLY A 93 -5.55 21.80 -3.86
N GLU A 94 -4.25 22.01 -4.04
CA GLU A 94 -3.48 21.43 -5.14
C GLU A 94 -2.75 20.16 -4.69
N THR A 95 -3.30 19.01 -5.07
CA THR A 95 -2.76 17.68 -4.79
C THR A 95 -2.46 16.97 -6.12
N SER A 96 -1.43 16.13 -6.14
CA SER A 96 -1.12 15.33 -7.32
C SER A 96 -0.71 13.91 -6.96
N MET A 97 -0.93 13.02 -7.92
CA MET A 97 -0.56 11.62 -7.81
C MET A 97 -0.01 11.09 -9.13
N GLU A 98 1.03 10.27 -9.01
CA GLU A 98 1.68 9.54 -10.08
C GLU A 98 1.68 8.04 -9.77
N LEU A 99 1.37 7.20 -10.77
CA LEU A 99 1.46 5.75 -10.66
C LEU A 99 2.79 5.29 -11.26
N PHE A 100 3.53 4.45 -10.52
CA PHE A 100 4.81 3.93 -10.97
C PHE A 100 4.96 2.42 -10.71
N THR A 101 5.94 1.81 -11.38
CA THR A 101 6.49 0.50 -11.02
C THR A 101 7.80 0.68 -10.28
N ILE A 102 8.12 -0.25 -9.38
CA ILE A 102 9.42 -0.32 -8.73
C ILE A 102 9.86 -1.78 -8.59
N ASN A 103 11.14 -2.04 -8.85
CA ASN A 103 11.70 -3.39 -8.77
C ASN A 103 12.07 -3.78 -7.34
N ASN A 104 12.47 -2.80 -6.53
CA ASN A 104 12.84 -2.96 -5.14
C ASN A 104 12.32 -1.75 -4.35
N ALA A 105 11.30 -1.93 -3.51
CA ALA A 105 10.67 -0.85 -2.75
C ALA A 105 11.64 -0.04 -1.85
N SER A 106 12.82 -0.57 -1.53
CA SER A 106 13.86 0.13 -0.78
C SER A 106 14.80 0.99 -1.65
N ASP A 107 14.71 0.91 -2.99
CA ASP A 107 15.52 1.69 -3.92
C ASP A 107 14.64 2.63 -4.77
N PRO A 108 14.40 3.87 -4.31
CA PRO A 108 13.59 4.85 -5.03
C PRO A 108 14.19 5.28 -6.38
N LYS A 109 15.46 4.95 -6.70
CA LYS A 109 16.03 5.23 -8.02
C LYS A 109 15.51 4.27 -9.09
N SER A 110 14.88 3.16 -8.68
CA SER A 110 14.32 2.17 -9.59
C SER A 110 12.87 2.45 -10.02
N TYR A 111 12.37 3.66 -9.73
CA TYR A 111 11.04 4.12 -10.16
C TYR A 111 10.94 4.27 -11.67
N VAL A 112 9.88 3.69 -12.24
CA VAL A 112 9.48 3.91 -13.64
C VAL A 112 8.01 4.31 -13.68
N SER A 113 7.73 5.52 -14.16
CA SER A 113 6.38 6.06 -14.27
C SER A 113 5.52 5.23 -15.24
N ILE A 114 4.29 4.89 -14.82
CA ILE A 114 3.27 4.21 -15.64
C ILE A 114 2.24 5.22 -16.12
N ALA A 115 1.79 6.09 -15.20
CA ALA A 115 0.86 7.16 -15.50
C ALA A 115 1.40 8.46 -14.92
N LYS A 116 1.48 9.48 -15.78
CA LYS A 116 1.99 10.81 -15.42
C LYS A 116 1.20 11.39 -14.24
N SER A 117 1.91 12.23 -13.47
CA SER A 117 1.31 12.99 -12.40
C SER A 117 0.05 13.72 -12.85
N SER A 118 -1.04 13.55 -12.10
CA SER A 118 -2.33 14.18 -12.36
C SER A 118 -3.01 14.61 -11.06
N LYS A 119 -3.93 15.57 -11.16
CA LYS A 119 -4.69 16.07 -10.02
C LYS A 119 -5.63 15.00 -9.47
N ILE A 120 -5.78 14.98 -8.15
CA ILE A 120 -6.79 14.15 -7.49
C ILE A 120 -8.12 14.91 -7.49
N THR A 121 -9.20 14.20 -7.82
CA THR A 121 -10.51 14.79 -8.14
C THR A 121 -11.65 14.16 -7.35
N GLY A 122 -11.35 13.32 -6.34
CA GLY A 122 -12.38 12.64 -5.55
C GLY A 122 -13.11 11.50 -6.27
N THR A 123 -12.54 10.98 -7.36
CA THR A 123 -13.17 9.93 -8.18
C THR A 123 -12.33 8.66 -8.21
N LYS A 124 -13.00 7.53 -8.45
CA LYS A 124 -12.35 6.26 -8.73
C LYS A 124 -11.36 6.40 -9.88
N LYS A 125 -10.15 5.91 -9.68
CA LYS A 125 -9.08 5.90 -10.66
C LYS A 125 -8.99 4.50 -11.28
N THR A 126 -8.75 4.44 -12.58
CA THR A 126 -8.60 3.20 -13.35
C THR A 126 -7.38 3.31 -14.24
N PHE A 127 -6.50 2.32 -14.19
CA PHE A 127 -5.29 2.26 -14.99
C PHE A 127 -5.11 0.89 -15.63
N ASP A 128 -4.63 0.92 -16.87
CA ASP A 128 -4.14 -0.26 -17.57
C ASP A 128 -2.64 -0.40 -17.32
N VAL A 129 -2.25 -1.49 -16.67
CA VAL A 129 -0.89 -1.70 -16.21
C VAL A 129 -0.29 -2.89 -16.97
N THR A 130 0.94 -2.73 -17.46
CA THR A 130 1.73 -3.84 -18.02
C THR A 130 3.06 -3.96 -17.27
N LEU A 131 3.26 -5.09 -16.61
CA LEU A 131 4.50 -5.43 -15.90
C LEU A 131 5.29 -6.43 -16.74
N LYS A 132 6.48 -6.02 -17.20
CA LYS A 132 7.38 -6.88 -18.01
C LYS A 132 8.07 -7.97 -17.18
N LYS A 133 8.14 -7.79 -15.86
CA LYS A 133 8.71 -8.71 -14.88
C LYS A 133 8.02 -8.48 -13.54
N ASP A 134 8.21 -9.41 -12.61
CA ASP A 134 7.68 -9.28 -11.25
C ASP A 134 8.20 -7.99 -10.60
N SER A 135 7.27 -7.10 -10.23
CA SER A 135 7.55 -5.74 -9.77
C SER A 135 6.48 -5.30 -8.78
N ASN A 136 6.77 -4.32 -7.94
CA ASN A 136 5.76 -3.66 -7.14
C ASN A 136 5.12 -2.52 -7.95
N LEU A 137 3.87 -2.19 -7.62
CA LEU A 137 3.24 -0.93 -8.02
C LEU A 137 3.34 0.06 -6.87
N GLY A 138 3.33 1.34 -7.18
CA GLY A 138 3.27 2.36 -6.15
C GLY A 138 2.59 3.64 -6.59
N LEU A 139 2.06 4.34 -5.60
CA LEU A 139 1.54 5.69 -5.72
C LEU A 139 2.55 6.66 -5.14
N LYS A 140 2.90 7.67 -5.92
CA LYS A 140 3.62 8.85 -5.44
C LYS A 140 2.62 9.97 -5.30
N VAL A 141 2.46 10.49 -4.09
CA VAL A 141 1.52 11.59 -3.79
C VAL A 141 2.32 12.81 -3.35
N VAL A 142 1.92 13.97 -3.84
CA VAL A 142 2.47 15.27 -3.46
C VAL A 142 1.32 16.21 -3.06
N LEU A 143 1.46 16.83 -1.90
CA LEU A 143 0.50 17.78 -1.32
C LEU A 143 1.16 19.16 -1.30
N ASN A 144 0.65 20.15 -2.02
CA ASN A 144 1.33 21.44 -2.15
C ASN A 144 1.08 22.42 -0.98
N GLY A 145 0.14 22.10 -0.10
CA GLY A 145 -0.26 22.94 1.03
C GLY A 145 -0.04 22.30 2.40
N ILE A 146 -0.14 23.15 3.42
CA ILE A 146 -0.14 22.79 4.84
C ILE A 146 -1.53 22.30 5.23
N HIS A 147 -1.60 21.32 6.12
CA HIS A 147 -2.83 20.62 6.55
C HIS A 147 -3.66 20.01 5.39
N GLN A 148 -3.01 19.70 4.28
CA GLN A 148 -3.63 18.96 3.18
C GLN A 148 -3.54 17.46 3.43
N ALA A 149 -4.56 16.75 2.97
CA ALA A 149 -4.66 15.31 3.06
C ALA A 149 -5.16 14.72 1.74
N VAL A 150 -4.59 13.59 1.37
CA VAL A 150 -5.12 12.69 0.34
C VAL A 150 -5.49 11.37 1.00
N TYR A 151 -6.63 10.84 0.61
CA TYR A 151 -7.17 9.58 1.09
C TYR A 151 -7.23 8.60 -0.07
N VAL A 152 -6.72 7.39 0.13
CA VAL A 152 -6.85 6.32 -0.86
C VAL A 152 -7.44 5.06 -0.24
N ASP A 153 -8.25 4.35 -1.02
CA ASP A 153 -8.97 3.16 -0.58
C ASP A 153 -9.31 2.23 -1.76
N ASN A 154 -9.82 1.03 -1.47
CA ASN A 154 -10.42 0.08 -2.41
C ASN A 154 -9.52 -0.30 -3.59
N PHE A 155 -8.26 -0.63 -3.29
CA PHE A 155 -7.32 -1.15 -4.27
C PHE A 155 -7.80 -2.50 -4.82
N SER A 156 -7.97 -2.56 -6.13
CA SER A 156 -8.27 -3.78 -6.86
C SER A 156 -7.37 -3.91 -8.06
N LEU A 157 -6.60 -5.00 -8.11
CA LEU A 157 -5.78 -5.36 -9.26
C LEU A 157 -6.30 -6.68 -9.83
N THR A 158 -6.75 -6.64 -11.08
CA THR A 158 -7.30 -7.81 -11.78
C THR A 158 -6.52 -8.10 -13.06
N PRO A 159 -6.10 -9.35 -13.30
CA PRO A 159 -5.48 -9.74 -14.56
C PRO A 159 -6.38 -9.45 -15.76
N LYS A 160 -5.80 -8.92 -16.83
CA LYS A 160 -6.45 -8.89 -18.14
C LYS A 160 -6.23 -10.22 -18.85
N LYS A 161 -7.28 -10.71 -19.50
CA LYS A 161 -7.21 -11.87 -20.40
C LYS A 161 -6.47 -11.50 -21.69
#